data_AF-A0A1C0VC91-F1
#
_entry.id   AF-A0A1C0VC91-F1
#
_cell.length_a   1.000
_cell.length_b   1.000
_cell.length_c   1.000
_cell.angle_alpha   90.00
_cell.angle_beta   90.00
_cell.angle_gamma   90.00
#
_symmetry.space_group_name_H-M   'P 1'
#
loop_
_entity.id
_entity.type
_entity.pdbx_description
1 polymer ?
#
loop_
_entity_poly.entity_id
_entity_poly.type
_entity_poly.pdbx_seq_one_letter_code
_entity_poly.pdbx_strand_id
1 'polypeptide(L)' 'MSTRTKESKFIKFLHTELELTNADIAVALRHKKFDDAPLPMLLWQYGLVNLEQLEQILDWLDEQR' A
#
# COMPACT_ATOMS: atom_id res chain seq x y z
N MET A 1 -21.16 -6.80 -1.45
CA MET A 1 -20.72 -5.46 -0.98
C MET A 1 -19.56 -5.57 0.02
N SER A 2 -18.46 -6.26 -0.31
CA SER A 2 -17.47 -6.67 0.71
C SER A 2 -16.01 -6.36 0.38
N THR A 3 -15.71 -5.73 -0.76
CA THR A 3 -14.33 -5.37 -1.18
C THR A 3 -13.89 -3.99 -0.67
N ARG A 4 -14.84 -3.08 -0.39
CA ARG A 4 -14.56 -1.69 0.02
C ARG A 4 -13.90 -1.58 1.40
N THR A 5 -14.10 -2.55 2.28
CA THR A 5 -13.60 -2.49 3.66
C THR A 5 -12.13 -2.88 3.77
N LYS A 6 -11.64 -3.82 2.95
CA LYS A 6 -10.21 -4.23 2.97
C LYS A 6 -9.31 -3.12 2.42
N GLU A 7 -9.69 -2.49 1.32
CA GLU A 7 -8.94 -1.36 0.75
C GLU A 7 -8.90 -0.17 1.73
N SER A 8 -10.02 0.21 2.33
CA SER A 8 -10.04 1.30 3.31
C SER A 8 -9.22 1.02 4.56
N LYS A 9 -9.17 -0.24 5.04
CA LYS A 9 -8.28 -0.63 6.15
C LYS A 9 -6.82 -0.52 5.76
N PHE A 10 -6.48 -0.94 4.55
CA PHE A 10 -5.11 -0.88 4.05
C PHE A 10 -4.63 0.57 3.91
N ILE A 11 -5.43 1.44 3.27
CA ILE A 11 -5.11 2.86 3.16
C ILE A 11 -4.96 3.50 4.54
N LYS A 12 -5.80 3.13 5.51
CA LYS A 12 -5.66 3.62 6.90
C LYS A 12 -4.33 3.19 7.52
N PHE A 13 -3.94 1.93 7.38
CA PHE A 13 -2.64 1.43 7.85
C PHE A 13 -1.47 2.20 7.24
N LEU A 14 -1.50 2.43 5.92
CA LEU A 14 -0.48 3.22 5.22
C LEU A 14 -0.37 4.65 5.79
N HIS A 15 -1.48 5.26 6.18
CA HIS A 15 -1.47 6.57 6.82
C HIS A 15 -1.00 6.56 8.28
N THR A 16 -1.41 5.57 9.07
CA THR A 16 -1.16 5.58 10.52
C THR A 16 0.19 5.00 10.89
N GLU A 17 0.57 3.88 10.27
CA GLU A 17 1.80 3.16 10.60
C GLU A 17 2.99 3.64 9.76
N LEU A 18 2.75 4.00 8.49
CA LEU A 18 3.82 4.39 7.56
C LEU A 18 3.87 5.90 7.31
N GLU A 19 2.95 6.66 7.91
CA GLU A 19 2.85 8.13 7.77
C GLU A 19 2.77 8.61 6.31
N LEU A 20 2.33 7.75 5.39
CA LEU A 20 2.23 8.09 3.98
C LEU A 20 1.15 9.14 3.75
N THR A 21 1.37 10.05 2.82
CA THR A 21 0.34 11.03 2.44
C THR A 21 -0.60 10.46 1.39
N ASN A 22 -1.76 11.12 1.23
CA ASN A 22 -2.71 10.75 0.18
C ASN A 22 -2.08 10.90 -1.22
N ALA A 23 -1.13 11.82 -1.38
CA ALA A 23 -0.42 12.02 -2.64
C ALA A 23 0.49 10.83 -2.96
N ASP A 24 1.23 10.32 -1.98
CA ASP A 24 2.14 9.17 -2.14
C ASP A 24 1.35 7.93 -2.57
N ILE A 25 0.27 7.65 -1.84
CA ILE A 25 -0.64 6.53 -2.15
C ILE A 25 -1.26 6.70 -3.55
N ALA A 26 -1.65 7.92 -3.93
CA ALA A 26 -2.23 8.18 -5.24
C ALA A 26 -1.23 7.93 -6.38
N VAL A 27 0.07 8.20 -6.19
CA VAL A 27 1.11 7.91 -7.18
C VAL A 27 1.19 6.40 -7.43
N ALA A 28 1.26 5.59 -6.38
CA ALA A 28 1.33 4.13 -6.52
C ALA A 28 0.02 3.54 -7.11
N LEU A 29 -1.14 4.05 -6.70
CA LEU A 29 -2.44 3.62 -7.23
C LEU A 29 -2.64 3.92 -8.73
N ARG A 30 -2.09 5.04 -9.21
CA ARG A 30 -2.16 5.39 -10.64
C ARG A 30 -1.41 4.38 -11.50
N HIS A 31 -0.25 3.90 -11.02
CA HIS A 31 0.61 2.96 -11.73
C HIS A 31 0.17 1.50 -11.60
N LYS A 32 -0.56 1.15 -10.54
CA LYS A 32 -1.18 -0.16 -10.37
C LYS A 32 -2.08 -0.57 -11.55
N LYS A 33 -2.67 0.39 -12.25
CA LYS A 33 -3.49 0.13 -13.44
C LYS A 33 -2.70 -0.24 -14.70
N PHE A 34 -1.39 0.01 -14.72
CA PHE A 34 -0.55 -0.17 -15.92
C PHE A 34 0.37 -1.39 -15.80
N ASP A 35 0.93 -1.63 -14.62
CA ASP A 35 1.97 -2.65 -14.44
C ASP A 35 1.46 -4.02 -13.93
N ASP A 36 0.17 -4.14 -13.60
CA ASP A 36 -0.42 -5.30 -12.87
C ASP A 36 0.34 -5.68 -11.57
N ALA A 37 1.25 -4.80 -11.13
CA ALA A 37 2.10 -5.02 -9.98
C ALA A 37 1.32 -4.77 -8.68
N PRO A 38 1.64 -5.52 -7.61
CA PRO A 38 1.01 -5.31 -6.32
C PRO A 38 1.42 -3.95 -5.74
N LEU A 39 0.47 -3.27 -5.08
CA LEU A 39 0.68 -1.92 -4.54
C LEU A 39 1.92 -1.77 -3.64
N PRO A 40 2.26 -2.74 -2.75
CA PRO A 40 3.47 -2.67 -1.92
C PRO A 40 4.75 -2.54 -2.75
N MET A 41 4.86 -3.30 -3.85
CA MET A 41 6.02 -3.25 -4.72
C MET A 41 6.15 -1.89 -5.41
N LEU A 42 5.02 -1.31 -5.84
CA LEU A 42 5.01 0.03 -6.43
C LEU A 42 5.47 1.08 -5.41
N LEU A 43 4.96 1.04 -4.18
CA LEU A 43 5.38 1.96 -3.12
C LEU A 43 6.90 1.92 -2.92
N TRP A 44 7.50 0.73 -2.90
CA TRP A 44 8.96 0.57 -2.76
C TRP A 44 9.72 1.03 -4.01
N GLN A 45 9.26 0.67 -5.21
CA GLN A 45 9.89 1.05 -6.47
C GLN A 45 9.91 2.57 -6.69
N TYR A 46 8.89 3.28 -6.22
CA TYR A 46 8.84 4.75 -6.25
C TYR A 46 9.61 5.40 -5.09
N GLY A 47 10.20 4.61 -4.18
CA GLY A 47 10.90 5.13 -3.01
C GLY A 47 9.99 5.79 -1.97
N LEU A 48 8.69 5.48 -1.99
CA LEU A 48 7.70 5.99 -1.05
C LEU A 48 7.79 5.26 0.30
N VAL A 49 8.25 4.02 0.28
CA VAL A 49 8.53 3.23 1.48
C VAL A 49 9.93 2.63 1.40
N ASN A 50 10.56 2.45 2.56
CA ASN A 50 11.82 1.72 2.66
C ASN A 50 11.57 0.20 2.78
N LEU A 51 12.65 -0.59 2.87
CA LEU A 51 12.56 -2.05 2.94
C LEU A 51 11.83 -2.52 4.22
N GLU A 52 12.10 -1.92 5.37
CA GLU A 52 11.45 -2.28 6.65
C GLU A 52 9.93 -2.00 6.61
N GLN A 53 9.53 -0.86 6.05
CA GLN A 53 8.13 -0.50 5.86
C GLN A 53 7.45 -1.41 4.83
N LEU A 54 8.17 -1.82 3.79
CA LEU A 54 7.68 -2.81 2.84
C LEU A 54 7.42 -4.17 3.53
N GLU A 55 8.32 -4.63 4.38
CA GLU A 55 8.11 -5.84 5.17
C GLU A 55 6.87 -5.72 6.05
N GLN A 56 6.68 -4.60 6.76
CA GLN A 56 5.47 -4.35 7.56
C GLN A 56 4.18 -4.37 6.73
N ILE A 57 4.22 -3.83 5.50
CA ILE A 57 3.09 -3.90 4.58
C ILE A 57 2.77 -5.35 4.20
N LEU A 58 3.80 -6.13 3.89
CA LEU A 58 3.63 -7.53 3.47
C LEU A 58 3.11 -8.39 4.62
N ASP A 59 3.64 -8.21 5.83
CA ASP A 59 3.19 -8.87 7.05
C ASP A 59 1.71 -8.54 7.33
N TRP A 60 1.36 -7.25 7.30
CA TRP A 60 -0.05 -6.84 7.49
C TRP A 60 -0.98 -7.45 6.45
N LEU A 61 -0.55 -7.54 5.19
CA LEU A 61 -1.35 -8.15 4.12
C LEU A 61 -1.56 -9.65 4.33
N ASP A 62 -0.55 -10.36 4.84
CA ASP A 62 -0.65 -11.78 5.19
C ASP A 62 -1.58 -11.99 6.39
N GLU A 63 -1.55 -11.10 7.39
CA GLU A 63 -2.49 -11.11 8.53
C GLU A 63 -3.97 -10.86 8.11
N GLN A 64 -4.22 -10.22 6.97
CA GLN A 64 -5.58 -9.99 6.43
C GLN A 64 -6.11 -11.15 5.55
N ARG A 65 -5.35 -12.25 5.44
CA ARG A 65 -5.65 -13.40 4.58
C ARG A 65 -6.78 -14.28 5.11
#